data_AF-A0A942TIC6-F1
#
_entry.id   AF-A0A942TIC6-F1
#
_cell.length_a   1.000
_cell.length_b   1.000
_cell.length_c   1.000
_cell.angle_alpha   90.00
_cell.angle_beta   90.00
_cell.angle_gamma   90.00
#
_symmetry.space_group_name_H-M   'P 1'
#
loop_
_entity.id
_entity.type
_entity.pdbx_description
1 polymer ?
#
loop_
_entity_poly.entity_id
_entity_poly.type
_entity_poly.pdbx_seq_one_letter_code
_entity_poly.pdbx_strand_id
1 'polypeptide(L)'
;MFDNLSSLFQKMVVNKSLVLGTITGVVGTFVNVILGAKGFILLHAYIAAVLAIIVALDYTVGVRVAKKNNKYESNIGIDAVIRDGIIFAIVAVGWIIDQLLNTGAFVFAILAFSFIYHNLQSFAANIYVLGWDKYFPMWLFRILESEIKAKIKKYSAE
;
A
#
# COMPACT_ATOMS: atom_id res chain seq x y z
N MET A 1 -12.56 -19.34 41.79
CA MET A 1 -12.42 -18.02 41.10
C MET A 1 -11.81 -18.20 39.72
N PHE A 2 -10.68 -18.91 39.58
CA PHE A 2 -10.07 -19.20 38.27
C PHE A 2 -10.94 -20.05 37.33
N ASP A 3 -11.72 -21.01 37.86
CA ASP A 3 -12.63 -21.85 37.04
C ASP A 3 -13.82 -21.08 36.43
N ASN A 4 -14.25 -20.01 37.09
CA ASN A 4 -15.28 -19.13 36.57
C ASN A 4 -14.75 -18.22 35.46
N LEU A 5 -13.46 -17.86 35.52
CA LEU A 5 -12.83 -17.04 34.49
C LEU A 5 -12.53 -17.87 33.23
N SER A 6 -12.00 -19.08 33.38
CA SER A 6 -11.71 -19.98 32.27
C SER A 6 -12.98 -20.38 31.51
N SER A 7 -14.09 -20.62 32.21
CA SER A 7 -15.39 -20.91 31.59
C SER A 7 -15.98 -19.71 30.83
N LEU A 8 -15.79 -18.49 31.32
CA LEU A 8 -16.17 -17.27 30.58
C LEU A 8 -15.33 -17.07 29.31
N PHE A 9 -14.02 -17.28 29.38
CA PHE A 9 -13.15 -17.24 28.20
C PHE A 9 -13.53 -18.28 27.16
N GLN A 10 -13.80 -19.53 27.58
CA GLN A 10 -14.30 -20.55 26.66
C GLN A 10 -15.61 -20.13 25.99
N LYS A 11 -16.56 -19.56 26.74
CA LYS A 11 -17.81 -19.04 26.17
C LYS A 11 -17.56 -17.90 25.18
N MET A 12 -16.63 -16.99 25.46
CA MET A 12 -16.30 -15.88 24.56
C MET A 12 -15.63 -16.33 23.27
N VAL A 13 -14.78 -17.37 23.34
CA VAL A 13 -14.13 -18.01 22.19
C VAL A 13 -15.15 -18.77 21.35
N VAL A 14 -16.00 -19.59 21.98
CA VAL A 14 -17.07 -20.36 21.30
C VAL A 14 -18.05 -19.43 20.58
N ASN A 15 -18.46 -18.32 21.22
CA ASN A 15 -19.38 -17.36 20.63
C ASN A 15 -18.73 -16.41 19.61
N LYS A 16 -17.45 -16.58 19.28
CA LYS A 16 -16.64 -15.68 18.43
C LYS A 16 -16.58 -14.20 18.88
N SER A 17 -17.19 -13.87 20.02
CA SER A 17 -17.23 -12.51 20.57
C SER A 17 -15.84 -11.94 20.83
N LEU A 18 -14.89 -12.79 21.22
CA LEU A 18 -13.50 -12.39 21.42
C LEU A 18 -12.83 -11.98 20.11
N VAL A 19 -13.05 -12.75 19.04
CA VAL A 19 -12.52 -12.44 17.69
C VAL A 19 -13.16 -11.18 17.14
N LEU A 20 -14.48 -11.03 17.32
CA LEU A 20 -15.18 -9.82 16.87
C LEU A 20 -14.69 -8.59 17.64
N GLY A 21 -14.54 -8.69 18.97
CA GLY A 21 -14.07 -7.62 19.83
C GLY A 21 -12.63 -7.18 19.53
N THR A 22 -11.74 -8.11 19.20
CA THR A 22 -10.36 -7.74 18.82
C THR A 22 -10.33 -7.04 17.46
N ILE A 23 -11.09 -7.50 16.48
CA ILE A 23 -11.19 -6.84 15.17
C ILE A 23 -11.75 -5.43 15.31
N THR A 24 -12.87 -5.26 16.01
CA THR A 24 -13.49 -3.94 16.19
C THR A 24 -12.61 -3.01 17.01
N GLY A 25 -11.90 -3.53 18.02
CA GLY A 25 -10.94 -2.76 18.81
C GLY A 25 -9.76 -2.24 17.98
N VAL A 26 -9.17 -3.09 17.13
CA VAL A 26 -8.07 -2.69 16.24
C VAL A 26 -8.54 -1.67 15.21
N VAL A 27 -9.65 -1.94 14.53
CA VAL A 27 -10.23 -1.02 13.54
C VAL A 27 -10.61 0.32 14.19
N GLY A 28 -11.26 0.28 15.36
CA GLY A 28 -11.65 1.48 16.10
C GLY A 28 -10.44 2.31 16.53
N THR A 29 -9.36 1.66 16.98
CA THR A 29 -8.11 2.35 17.34
C THR A 29 -7.49 3.00 16.11
N PHE A 30 -7.41 2.28 14.99
CA PHE A 30 -6.87 2.81 13.74
C PHE A 30 -7.66 4.02 13.23
N VAL A 31 -9.00 3.92 13.21
CA VAL A 31 -9.89 5.02 12.81
C VAL A 31 -9.73 6.21 13.74
N ASN A 32 -9.67 6.00 15.05
CA ASN A 32 -9.47 7.07 16.02
C ASN A 32 -8.11 7.78 15.80
N VAL A 33 -7.03 7.02 15.58
CA VAL A 33 -5.71 7.61 15.28
C VAL A 33 -5.73 8.46 14.02
N ILE A 34 -6.41 8.02 12.95
CA ILE A 34 -6.54 8.78 11.71
C ILE A 34 -7.37 10.05 11.91
N LEU A 35 -8.54 9.95 12.52
CA LEU A 35 -9.45 11.08 12.71
C LEU A 35 -8.93 12.08 13.75
N GLY A 36 -8.15 11.62 14.72
CA GLY A 36 -7.54 12.45 15.76
C GLY A 36 -6.24 13.15 15.34
N ALA A 37 -5.65 12.78 14.20
CA ALA A 37 -4.37 13.32 13.76
C ALA A 37 -4.51 14.75 13.23
N LYS A 38 -4.20 15.75 14.05
CA LYS A 38 -4.26 17.17 13.66
C LYS A 38 -2.91 17.69 13.17
N GLY A 39 -2.93 18.55 12.15
CA GLY A 39 -1.71 19.10 11.55
C GLY A 39 -0.84 18.04 10.87
N PHE A 40 0.36 18.44 10.44
CA PHE A 40 1.34 17.50 9.90
C PHE A 40 2.15 16.87 11.04
N ILE A 41 1.65 15.75 11.58
CA ILE A 41 2.27 14.99 12.67
C ILE A 41 3.01 13.73 12.16
N LEU A 42 3.68 13.00 13.06
CA LEU A 42 4.44 11.77 12.75
C LEU A 42 3.67 10.74 11.90
N LEU A 43 2.35 10.60 12.09
CA LEU A 43 1.52 9.70 11.28
C LEU A 43 1.60 10.03 9.78
N HIS A 44 1.45 11.31 9.42
CA HIS A 44 1.52 11.76 8.03
C HIS A 44 2.92 11.51 7.45
N ALA A 45 3.96 11.78 8.24
CA ALA A 45 5.34 11.55 7.84
C ALA A 45 5.62 10.06 7.57
N TYR A 46 5.13 9.15 8.42
CA TYR A 46 5.32 7.70 8.21
C TYR A 46 4.59 7.20 6.96
N ILE A 47 3.34 7.61 6.75
CA ILE A 47 2.57 7.21 5.56
C ILE A 47 3.23 7.76 4.28
N ALA A 48 3.65 9.03 4.29
CA ALA A 48 4.36 9.65 3.16
C ALA A 48 5.71 8.96 2.89
N ALA A 49 6.44 8.56 3.94
CA ALA A 49 7.70 7.84 3.80
C ALA A 49 7.50 6.44 3.19
N VAL A 50 6.45 5.71 3.61
CA VAL A 50 6.09 4.43 2.99
C VAL A 50 5.77 4.60 1.52
N LEU A 51 4.97 5.60 1.16
CA LEU A 51 4.67 5.94 -0.24
C LEU A 51 5.95 6.24 -1.02
N ALA A 52 6.84 7.08 -0.49
CA ALA A 52 8.13 7.40 -1.11
C ALA A 52 9.00 6.17 -1.37
N ILE A 53 9.11 5.27 -0.39
CA ILE A 53 9.89 4.04 -0.53
C ILE A 53 9.28 3.14 -1.60
N ILE A 54 7.96 2.92 -1.58
CA ILE A 54 7.30 2.03 -2.55
C ILE A 54 7.36 2.58 -3.97
N VAL A 55 7.16 3.90 -4.15
CA VAL A 55 7.29 4.56 -5.45
C VAL A 55 8.72 4.43 -5.99
N ALA A 56 9.73 4.69 -5.16
CA ALA A 56 11.12 4.53 -5.54
C ALA A 56 11.47 3.08 -5.91
N LEU A 57 10.97 2.11 -5.13
CA LEU A 57 11.15 0.69 -5.43
C LEU A 57 10.48 0.30 -6.76
N ASP A 58 9.24 0.71 -7.01
CA ASP A 58 8.56 0.44 -8.28
C ASP A 58 9.33 1.03 -9.46
N TYR A 59 9.79 2.28 -9.36
CA TYR A 59 10.57 2.94 -10.40
C TYR A 59 11.88 2.18 -10.70
N THR A 60 12.66 1.86 -9.66
CA THR A 60 13.95 1.17 -9.83
C THR A 60 13.81 -0.21 -10.48
N VAL A 61 12.84 -1.01 -10.05
CA VAL A 61 12.57 -2.33 -10.66
C VAL A 61 12.01 -2.17 -12.07
N GLY A 62 11.11 -1.21 -12.30
CA GLY A 62 10.54 -0.91 -13.61
C GLY A 62 11.61 -0.54 -14.64
N VAL A 63 12.55 0.35 -14.27
CA VAL A 63 13.71 0.69 -15.10
C VAL A 63 14.57 -0.54 -15.38
N ARG A 64 14.78 -1.41 -14.38
CA ARG A 64 15.55 -2.65 -14.57
C ARG A 64 14.90 -3.60 -15.57
N VAL A 65 13.57 -3.76 -15.51
CA VAL A 65 12.79 -4.57 -16.47
C VAL A 65 12.92 -4.00 -17.88
N ALA A 66 12.70 -2.70 -18.05
CA ALA A 66 12.80 -2.05 -19.36
C ALA A 66 14.18 -2.22 -19.99
N LYS A 67 15.25 -2.05 -19.19
CA LYS A 67 16.63 -2.27 -19.64
C LYS A 67 16.92 -3.73 -20.00
N LYS A 68 16.41 -4.70 -19.22
CA LYS A 68 16.58 -6.14 -19.50
C LYS A 68 15.94 -6.53 -20.84
N ASN A 69 14.82 -5.89 -21.19
CA ASN A 69 14.06 -6.20 -22.39
C ASN A 69 14.37 -5.27 -23.58
N ASN A 70 15.42 -4.42 -23.50
CA ASN A 70 15.77 -3.42 -24.53
C ASN A 70 14.60 -2.47 -24.92
N LYS A 71 13.66 -2.23 -24.01
CA LYS A 71 12.53 -1.30 -24.18
C LYS A 71 12.70 -0.04 -23.31
N TYR A 72 13.93 0.30 -22.93
CA TYR A 72 14.22 1.49 -22.13
C TYR A 72 14.41 2.70 -23.05
N GLU A 73 13.54 3.68 -22.89
CA GLU A 73 13.64 4.98 -23.53
C GLU A 73 13.62 6.08 -22.46
N SER A 74 14.32 7.19 -22.70
CA SER A 74 14.48 8.28 -21.73
C SER A 74 13.17 9.01 -21.45
N ASN A 75 12.31 9.19 -22.46
CA ASN A 75 10.94 9.72 -22.33
C ASN A 75 10.12 8.92 -21.30
N ILE A 76 10.12 7.58 -21.38
CA ILE A 76 9.40 6.68 -20.47
C ILE A 76 9.89 6.88 -19.03
N GLY A 77 11.21 7.04 -18.85
CA GLY A 77 11.81 7.27 -17.54
C GLY A 77 11.42 8.63 -16.94
N ILE A 78 11.37 9.68 -17.75
CA ILE A 78 10.97 11.02 -17.33
C ILE A 78 9.47 11.05 -17.00
N ASP A 79 8.64 10.45 -17.85
CA ASP A 79 7.19 10.38 -17.65
C ASP A 79 6.84 9.67 -16.34
N ALA A 80 7.57 8.60 -16.00
CA ALA A 80 7.39 7.90 -14.74
C ALA A 80 7.69 8.80 -13.53
N VAL A 81 8.77 9.60 -13.57
CA VAL A 81 9.11 10.54 -12.50
C VAL A 81 8.07 11.67 -12.38
N ILE A 82 7.58 12.19 -13.51
CA ILE A 82 6.52 13.22 -13.53
C ILE A 82 5.24 12.67 -12.89
N ARG A 83 4.81 11.47 -13.30
CA ARG A 83 3.66 10.78 -12.71
C ARG A 83 3.81 10.62 -11.20
N ASP A 84 4.98 10.17 -10.75
CA ASP A 84 5.25 9.95 -9.34
C ASP A 84 5.25 11.28 -8.55
N GLY A 85 5.75 12.37 -9.13
CA GLY A 85 5.60 13.72 -8.58
C GLY A 85 4.14 14.17 -8.44
N ILE A 86 3.30 13.86 -9.43
CA ILE A 86 1.86 14.14 -9.39
C ILE A 86 1.18 13.36 -8.25
N ILE A 87 1.59 12.11 -8.00
CA ILE A 87 1.09 11.31 -6.87
C ILE A 87 1.33 12.04 -5.54
N PHE A 88 2.55 12.54 -5.30
CA PHE A 88 2.85 13.30 -4.07
C PHE A 88 2.04 14.59 -3.98
N ALA A 89 1.83 15.29 -5.10
CA ALA A 89 1.01 16.50 -5.13
C ALA A 89 -0.45 16.20 -4.76
N ILE A 90 -1.04 15.13 -5.30
CA ILE A 90 -2.42 14.72 -4.97
C ILE A 90 -2.55 14.36 -3.49
N VAL A 91 -1.58 13.64 -2.94
CA VAL A 91 -1.58 13.28 -1.52
C VAL A 91 -1.43 14.52 -0.63
N ALA A 92 -0.58 15.47 -1.01
CA ALA A 92 -0.46 16.76 -0.32
C ALA A 92 -1.77 17.56 -0.35
N VAL A 93 -2.49 17.56 -1.48
CA VAL A 93 -3.83 18.14 -1.57
C VAL A 93 -4.80 17.45 -0.60
N GLY A 94 -4.72 16.12 -0.47
CA GLY A 94 -5.51 15.37 0.52
C GLY A 94 -5.29 15.85 1.95
N TRP A 95 -4.03 16.10 2.33
CA TRP A 95 -3.71 16.68 3.64
C TRP A 95 -4.27 18.09 3.82
N ILE A 96 -4.20 18.94 2.79
CA ILE A 96 -4.78 20.28 2.83
C ILE A 96 -6.30 20.20 3.03
N ILE A 97 -6.99 19.31 2.32
CA ILE A 97 -8.43 19.07 2.49
C ILE A 97 -8.72 18.63 3.93
N ASP A 98 -7.90 17.74 4.49
CA ASP A 98 -8.07 17.32 5.89
C ASP A 98 -7.95 18.48 6.88
N GLN A 99 -7.05 19.44 6.63
CA GLN A 99 -6.92 20.62 7.48
C GLN A 99 -8.11 21.58 7.31
N LEU A 100 -8.62 21.73 6.08
CA LEU A 100 -9.78 22.58 5.80
C LEU A 100 -11.07 22.03 6.42
N LEU A 101 -11.26 20.71 6.38
CA LEU A 101 -12.46 20.03 6.89
C LEU A 101 -12.30 19.56 8.34
N ASN A 102 -11.10 19.70 8.92
CA ASN A 102 -10.75 19.22 10.26
C ASN A 102 -11.04 17.72 10.43
N THR A 103 -10.78 16.92 9.40
CA THR A 103 -11.01 15.46 9.34
C THR A 103 -9.80 14.63 9.80
N GLY A 104 -8.79 15.31 10.37
CA GLY A 104 -7.58 14.68 10.87
C GLY A 104 -6.60 14.34 9.76
N ALA A 105 -6.48 13.06 9.43
CA ALA A 105 -5.66 12.52 8.34
C ALA A 105 -6.47 11.65 7.35
N PHE A 106 -7.81 11.74 7.38
CA PHE A 106 -8.68 10.80 6.68
C PHE A 106 -8.50 10.81 5.16
N VAL A 107 -8.62 11.99 4.53
CA VAL A 107 -8.52 12.15 3.07
C VAL A 107 -7.09 11.85 2.60
N PHE A 108 -6.09 12.38 3.31
CA PHE A 108 -4.68 12.09 3.09
C PHE A 108 -4.41 10.59 3.14
N ALA A 109 -4.86 9.90 4.18
CA ALA A 109 -4.58 8.48 4.39
C ALA A 109 -5.21 7.64 3.29
N ILE A 110 -6.47 7.90 2.91
CA ILE A 110 -7.14 7.19 1.81
C ILE A 110 -6.35 7.33 0.51
N LEU A 111 -6.02 8.57 0.12
CA LEU A 111 -5.28 8.81 -1.12
C LEU A 111 -3.90 8.15 -1.08
N ALA A 112 -3.15 8.35 0.00
CA ALA A 112 -1.81 7.78 0.15
C ALA A 112 -1.83 6.25 0.12
N PHE A 113 -2.76 5.60 0.85
CA PHE A 113 -2.88 4.15 0.83
C PHE A 113 -3.33 3.60 -0.52
N SER A 114 -4.20 4.31 -1.24
CA SER A 114 -4.57 3.92 -2.62
C SER A 114 -3.36 3.92 -3.55
N PHE A 115 -2.52 4.96 -3.51
CA PHE A 115 -1.30 5.01 -4.32
C PHE A 115 -0.25 3.99 -3.86
N ILE A 116 -0.05 3.81 -2.55
CA ILE A 116 0.83 2.76 -2.01
C ILE A 116 0.40 1.40 -2.56
N TYR A 117 -0.90 1.09 -2.50
CA TYR A 117 -1.43 -0.17 -3.00
C TYR A 117 -1.12 -0.35 -4.49
N HIS A 118 -1.48 0.62 -5.35
CA HIS A 118 -1.25 0.51 -6.79
C HIS A 118 0.24 0.40 -7.16
N ASN A 119 1.12 1.20 -6.53
CA ASN A 119 2.55 1.12 -6.80
C ASN A 119 3.15 -0.20 -6.29
N LEU A 120 2.64 -0.77 -5.19
CA LEU A 120 3.07 -2.07 -4.68
C LEU A 120 2.67 -3.20 -5.65
N GLN A 121 1.47 -3.15 -6.23
CA GLN A 121 1.04 -4.11 -7.26
C GLN A 121 1.96 -4.05 -8.48
N SER A 122 2.23 -2.85 -9.00
CA SER A 122 3.14 -2.63 -10.12
C SER A 122 4.55 -3.14 -9.85
N PHE A 123 5.07 -2.88 -8.65
CA PHE A 123 6.39 -3.31 -8.20
C PHE A 123 6.50 -4.83 -8.18
N ALA A 124 5.53 -5.51 -7.57
CA ALA A 124 5.51 -6.96 -7.49
C ALA A 124 5.35 -7.60 -8.88
N ALA A 125 4.53 -7.03 -9.77
CA ALA A 125 4.44 -7.50 -11.15
C ALA A 125 5.79 -7.34 -11.89
N ASN A 126 6.52 -6.24 -11.67
CA ASN A 126 7.84 -6.02 -12.26
C ASN A 126 8.88 -7.03 -11.73
N ILE A 127 8.86 -7.35 -10.43
CA ILE A 127 9.70 -8.41 -9.82
C ILE A 127 9.47 -9.74 -10.52
N TYR A 128 8.21 -10.10 -10.74
CA TYR A 128 7.87 -11.36 -11.41
C TYR A 128 8.44 -11.39 -12.84
N VAL A 129 8.26 -10.32 -13.61
CA VAL A 129 8.81 -10.22 -14.98
C VAL A 129 10.35 -10.29 -15.01
N LEU A 130 11.03 -9.83 -13.96
CA LEU A 130 12.48 -10.00 -13.83
C LEU A 130 12.90 -11.47 -13.61
N GLY A 131 11.99 -12.32 -13.15
CA GLY A 131 12.28 -13.68 -12.67
C GLY A 131 12.85 -13.69 -11.25
N TRP A 132 12.48 -12.70 -10.44
CA TRP A 132 12.89 -12.59 -9.03
C TRP A 132 11.85 -13.16 -8.06
N ASP A 133 10.75 -13.70 -8.57
CA ASP A 133 9.65 -14.30 -7.82
C ASP A 133 10.10 -15.35 -6.80
N LYS A 134 11.16 -16.13 -7.10
CA LYS A 134 11.77 -17.09 -6.17
C LYS A 134 12.31 -16.51 -4.85
N TYR A 135 12.57 -15.20 -4.79
CA TYR A 135 13.05 -14.51 -3.58
C TYR A 135 11.93 -13.94 -2.72
N PHE A 136 10.68 -14.04 -3.18
CA PHE A 136 9.51 -13.43 -2.55
C PHE A 136 8.44 -14.50 -2.28
N PRO A 137 7.57 -14.28 -1.29
CA PRO A 137 6.57 -15.28 -0.95
C PRO A 137 5.51 -15.40 -2.05
N MET A 138 5.14 -16.63 -2.39
CA MET A 138 4.29 -16.94 -3.56
C MET A 138 2.89 -16.28 -3.49
N TRP A 139 2.35 -16.09 -2.28
CA TRP A 139 1.03 -15.46 -2.10
C TRP A 139 0.96 -14.05 -2.69
N LEU A 140 2.10 -13.33 -2.74
CA LEU A 140 2.19 -11.98 -3.28
C LEU A 140 1.78 -11.94 -4.75
N PHE A 141 2.28 -12.87 -5.56
CA PHE A 141 2.05 -12.87 -7.01
C PHE A 141 0.69 -13.41 -7.40
N ARG A 142 0.11 -14.31 -6.60
CA ARG A 142 -1.23 -14.86 -6.85
C ARG A 142 -2.32 -13.79 -6.82
N ILE A 143 -2.14 -12.75 -6.01
CA ILE A 143 -3.08 -11.62 -5.92
C ILE A 143 -2.96 -10.71 -7.17
N LEU A 144 -1.87 -10.84 -7.94
CA LEU A 144 -1.46 -9.90 -8.99
C LEU A 144 -1.40 -10.54 -10.37
N GLU A 145 -2.02 -11.71 -10.57
CA GLU A 145 -1.92 -12.46 -11.83
C GLU A 145 -2.37 -11.68 -13.06
N SER A 146 -3.42 -10.85 -12.94
CA SER A 146 -3.92 -10.03 -14.04
C SER A 146 -2.89 -8.99 -14.49
N GLU A 147 -2.25 -8.32 -13.52
CA GLU A 147 -1.23 -7.31 -13.80
C GLU A 147 0.06 -7.94 -14.33
N ILE A 148 0.46 -9.08 -13.77
CA ILE A 148 1.58 -9.87 -14.28
C ILE A 148 1.36 -10.26 -15.74
N LYS A 149 0.20 -10.82 -16.09
CA LYS A 149 -0.15 -11.19 -17.48
C LYS A 149 -0.10 -9.97 -18.41
N ALA A 150 -0.61 -8.82 -17.97
CA ALA A 150 -0.56 -7.58 -18.74
C ALA A 150 0.88 -7.11 -19.01
N LYS A 151 1.76 -7.16 -18.00
CA LYS A 151 3.17 -6.77 -18.16
C LYS A 151 3.96 -7.75 -19.02
N ILE A 152 3.74 -9.05 -18.86
CA ILE A 152 4.35 -10.06 -19.74
C ILE A 152 3.98 -9.76 -21.20
N LYS A 153 2.69 -9.57 -21.50
CA LYS A 153 2.25 -9.21 -22.86
C LYS A 153 2.92 -7.94 -23.38
N LYS A 154 3.05 -6.90 -22.55
CA LYS A 154 3.72 -5.64 -22.91
C LYS A 154 5.18 -5.84 -23.33
N TYR A 155 5.92 -6.71 -22.63
CA TYR A 155 7.33 -6.95 -22.93
C TYR A 155 7.58 -8.06 -23.95
N SER A 156 6.61 -8.96 -24.18
CA SER A 156 6.70 -10.06 -25.16
C SER A 156 6.11 -9.72 -26.53
N ALA A 157 5.35 -8.64 -26.67
CA ALA A 157 4.92 -8.17 -27.98
C ALA A 157 6.11 -7.54 -28.72
N GLU A 158 6.58 -8.24 -29.76
CA GLU A 158 7.62 -7.77 -30.69
C GLU A 158 7.17 -6.49 -31.42
#